data_AF-A0A3R7DF33-F1
#
_entry.id   AF-A0A3R7DF33-F1
#
_cell.length_a   1.000
_cell.length_b   1.000
_cell.length_c   1.000
_cell.angle_alpha   90.00
_cell.angle_beta   90.00
_cell.angle_gamma   90.00
#
_symmetry.space_group_name_H-M   'P 1'
#
loop_
_entity.id
_entity.type
_entity.pdbx_description
1 polymer ?
#
loop_
_entity_poly.entity_id
_entity_poly.type
_entity_poly.pdbx_seq_one_letter_code
_entity_poly.pdbx_strand_id
1 'polypeptide(L)' 'MSAAIERARAFRGSRRANAVASVLLLVAGLYNLLLEEGTIFYGLGAFFLVVGLLGLYKLFAGESLTETVAS' A
#
# COMPACT_ATOMS: atom_id res chain seq x y z
N MET A 1 -3.59 -17.22 -24.19
CA MET A 1 -3.40 -16.27 -23.06
C MET A 1 -2.73 -17.05 -21.94
N SER A 2 -1.55 -16.62 -21.44
CA SER A 2 -0.74 -17.49 -20.56
C SER A 2 -1.23 -17.49 -19.11
N ALA A 3 -1.13 -18.65 -18.44
CA ALA A 3 -1.53 -18.83 -17.04
C ALA A 3 -0.83 -17.87 -16.06
N ALA A 4 0.34 -17.34 -16.43
CA ALA A 4 1.07 -16.34 -15.65
C ALA A 4 0.35 -14.98 -15.62
N ILE A 5 -0.26 -14.58 -16.75
CA ILE A 5 -1.00 -13.30 -16.86
C ILE A 5 -2.28 -13.37 -16.02
N GLU A 6 -2.94 -14.51 -15.98
CA GLU A 6 -4.17 -14.74 -15.22
C GLU A 6 -3.90 -14.72 -13.71
N ARG A 7 -2.82 -15.37 -13.25
CA ARG A 7 -2.36 -15.29 -11.86
C ARG A 7 -1.94 -13.87 -11.47
N ALA A 8 -1.25 -13.14 -12.36
CA ALA A 8 -0.90 -11.75 -12.11
C ALA A 8 -2.15 -10.86 -12.00
N ARG A 9 -3.19 -11.09 -12.82
CA ARG A 9 -4.47 -10.40 -12.73
C ARG A 9 -5.21 -10.69 -11.43
N ALA A 10 -5.24 -11.96 -11.00
CA ALA A 10 -5.84 -12.35 -9.72
C ALA A 10 -5.09 -11.75 -8.51
N PHE A 11 -3.76 -11.56 -8.64
CA PHE A 11 -2.98 -10.83 -7.65
C PHE A 11 -3.30 -9.34 -7.65
N ARG A 12 -3.46 -8.73 -8.83
CA ARG A 12 -3.76 -7.30 -9.03
C ARG A 12 -5.17 -6.95 -8.54
N GLY A 13 -5.28 -6.63 -7.25
CA GLY A 13 -6.54 -6.33 -6.55
C GLY A 13 -6.77 -7.18 -5.30
N SER A 14 -5.91 -8.18 -5.04
CA SER A 14 -5.96 -8.98 -3.82
C SER A 14 -5.51 -8.18 -2.59
N ARG A 15 -6.04 -8.52 -1.41
CA ARG A 15 -5.65 -7.95 -0.10
C ARG A 15 -4.12 -7.99 0.10
N ARG A 16 -3.48 -9.08 -0.35
CA ARG A 16 -2.02 -9.27 -0.25
C ARG A 16 -1.25 -8.34 -1.18
N ALA A 17 -1.70 -8.15 -2.42
CA ALA A 17 -1.03 -7.21 -3.33
C ALA A 17 -1.15 -5.76 -2.87
N ASN A 18 -2.32 -5.38 -2.33
CA ASN A 18 -2.50 -4.06 -1.73
C ASN A 18 -1.60 -3.88 -0.50
N ALA A 19 -1.42 -4.91 0.33
CA ALA A 19 -0.53 -4.86 1.48
C ALA A 19 0.93 -4.65 1.05
N VAL A 20 1.41 -5.44 0.10
CA VAL A 20 2.77 -5.32 -0.45
C VAL A 20 2.97 -3.95 -1.09
N ALA A 21 2.01 -3.48 -1.89
CA ALA A 21 2.08 -2.15 -2.50
C ALA A 21 2.12 -1.02 -1.46
N SER A 22 1.31 -1.13 -0.39
CA SER A 22 1.29 -0.15 0.69
C SER A 22 2.61 -0.11 1.44
N VAL A 23 3.20 -1.27 1.76
CA VAL A 23 4.51 -1.36 2.41
C VAL A 23 5.61 -0.78 1.52
N LEU A 24 5.62 -1.09 0.22
CA LEU A 24 6.59 -0.53 -0.72
C LEU A 24 6.48 1.00 -0.81
N LEU A 25 5.27 1.54 -0.83
CA LEU A 25 5.03 2.99 -0.82
C LEU A 25 5.54 3.64 0.47
N LEU A 26 5.32 3.01 1.63
CA LEU A 26 5.85 3.51 2.90
C LEU A 26 7.38 3.53 2.91
N VAL A 27 8.01 2.44 2.47
CA VAL A 27 9.47 2.33 2.40
C VAL A 27 10.04 3.38 1.44
N ALA A 28 9.43 3.55 0.27
CA ALA A 28 9.82 4.59 -0.69
C ALA A 28 9.63 6.00 -0.12
N GLY A 29 8.54 6.23 0.62
CA GLY A 29 8.28 7.50 1.29
C GLY A 29 9.34 7.84 2.34
N LEU A 30 9.67 6.88 3.20
CA LEU A 30 10.74 7.01 4.21
C LEU A 30 12.11 7.23 3.56
N TYR A 31 12.42 6.49 2.49
CA TYR A 31 13.68 6.65 1.77
C TYR A 31 13.84 8.09 1.25
N ASN A 32 12.82 8.61 0.56
CA ASN A 32 12.85 9.98 0.03
C ASN A 32 12.90 11.06 1.12
N LEU A 33 12.36 10.79 2.33
CA LEU A 33 12.38 11.75 3.44
C LEU A 33 13.69 11.72 4.24
N LEU A 34 14.32 10.55 4.37
CA LEU A 34 15.45 10.33 5.26
C LEU A 34 16.81 10.34 4.56
N LEU A 35 16.86 9.98 3.27
CA LEU A 35 18.11 9.73 2.54
C LEU A 35 18.34 10.69 1.38
N GLU A 36 17.29 11.35 0.87
CA GLU A 36 17.39 12.31 -0.23
C GLU A 36 17.22 13.74 0.28
N GLU A 37 18.11 14.64 -0.12
CA GLU A 37 18.05 16.05 0.23
C GLU A 37 17.39 16.86 -0.88
N GLY A 38 16.27 17.51 -0.57
CA GLY A 38 15.61 18.44 -1.48
C GLY A 38 14.11 18.55 -1.25
N THR A 39 13.58 19.77 -1.41
CA THR A 39 12.15 20.08 -1.18
C THR A 39 11.20 19.21 -2.00
N ILE A 40 11.61 18.82 -3.20
CA ILE A 40 10.83 17.93 -4.08
C ILE A 40 10.75 16.52 -3.48
N PHE A 41 11.86 15.99 -2.95
CA PHE A 41 11.92 14.68 -2.32
C PHE A 41 11.13 14.63 -1.01
N TYR A 42 11.10 15.73 -0.25
CA TYR A 42 10.22 15.85 0.92
C TYR A 42 8.74 15.78 0.54
N GLY A 43 8.33 16.50 -0.52
CA GLY A 43 6.95 16.45 -1.01
C GLY A 43 6.57 15.06 -1.53
N LEU A 44 7.46 14.44 -2.31
CA LEU A 44 7.25 13.11 -2.87
C LEU A 44 7.23 12.03 -1.78
N GLY A 45 8.12 12.14 -0.80
CA GLY A 45 8.20 11.23 0.34
C GLY A 45 6.95 11.31 1.21
N ALA A 46 6.50 12.52 1.55
CA ALA A 46 5.25 12.72 2.27
C ALA A 46 4.05 12.17 1.50
N PHE A 47 3.98 12.40 0.18
CA PHE A 47 2.93 11.84 -0.68
C PHE A 47 2.92 10.30 -0.62
N PHE A 48 4.06 9.66 -0.82
CA PHE A 48 4.16 8.20 -0.75
C PHE A 48 3.82 7.63 0.62
N LEU A 49 4.21 8.31 1.70
CA LEU A 49 3.80 7.93 3.06
C LEU A 49 2.28 7.99 3.24
N VAL A 50 1.64 9.10 2.82
CA VAL A 50 0.19 9.26 2.94
C VAL A 50 -0.55 8.18 2.15
N VAL A 51 -0.16 7.94 0.89
CA VAL A 51 -0.80 6.91 0.07
C VAL A 51 -0.57 5.51 0.64
N GLY A 52 0.64 5.22 1.13
CA GLY A 52 0.96 3.94 1.78
C GLY A 52 0.15 3.72 3.06
N LEU A 53 0.02 4.76 3.90
CA LEU A 53 -0.79 4.70 5.13
C LEU A 53 -2.28 4.55 4.82
N LEU A 54 -2.81 5.23 3.80
CA LEU A 54 -4.19 5.05 3.36
C LEU A 54 -4.44 3.63 2.83
N GLY A 55 -3.46 3.06 2.12
CA GLY A 55 -3.49 1.67 1.66
C GLY A 55 -3.54 0.68 2.83
N LEU A 56 -2.69 0.86 3.84
CA LEU A 56 -2.74 0.08 5.09
C LEU A 56 -4.05 0.30 5.85
N TYR A 57 -4.50 1.54 6.00
CA TYR A 57 -5.74 1.86 6.68
C TYR A 57 -6.91 1.14 6.03
N LYS A 58 -7.00 1.15 4.69
CA LYS A 58 -8.04 0.40 3.97
C LYS A 58 -7.94 -1.12 4.18
N LEU A 59 -6.75 -1.65 4.40
CA LEU A 59 -6.54 -3.09 4.69
C LEU A 59 -6.94 -3.49 6.11
N PHE A 60 -6.73 -2.59 7.08
CA PHE A 60 -7.06 -2.79 8.48
C PHE A 60 -8.50 -2.41 8.81
N ALA A 61 -8.98 -1.25 8.35
CA ALA A 61 -10.36 -0.79 8.48
C ALA A 61 -11.33 -1.51 7.52
N GLY A 62 -10.80 -2.32 6.60
CA GLY A 62 -11.54 -3.18 5.67
C GLY A 62 -11.86 -4.58 6.21
N GLU A 63 -11.62 -4.85 7.49
CA GLU A 63 -12.46 -5.81 8.23
C GLU A 63 -13.66 -5.03 8.76
N SER A 64 -14.85 -5.35 8.26
CA SER A 64 -16.05 -4.70 8.76
C SER A 64 -16.15 -5.00 10.25
N LEU A 65 -16.24 -3.96 11.08
CA LEU A 65 -16.60 -4.08 12.50
C LEU A 65 -17.88 -4.91 12.72
N THR A 66 -18.67 -5.13 11.66
CA THR A 66 -19.86 -5.98 11.63
C THR A 66 -19.61 -7.49 11.57
N GLU A 67 -18.45 -7.97 11.14
CA GLU A 67 -18.17 -9.44 11.12
C GLU A 67 -17.57 -9.94 12.44
N THR A 68 -16.84 -9.09 13.20
CA THR A 68 -16.29 -9.49 14.51
C THR A 68 -17.32 -9.51 15.63
N VAL A 69 -18.43 -8.76 15.50
CA VAL A 69 -19.54 -8.76 16.48
C VAL A 69 -20.55 -9.89 16.20
N ALA A 70 -20.48 -10.51 15.02
CA ALA A 70 -21.35 -11.62 14.63
C ALA A 70 -20.72 -13.01 14.86
N SER A 71 -19.53 -13.06 15.48
CA SER A 71 -18.88 -14.29 15.95
C SER A 71 -19.16 -14.55 17.42
#